data_AF-A0AAY5EU50-F1
#
_entry.id   AF-A0AAY5EU50-F1
#
_cell.length_a   1.000
_cell.length_b   1.000
_cell.length_c   1.000
_cell.angle_alpha   90.00
_cell.angle_beta   90.00
_cell.angle_gamma   90.00
#
_symmetry.space_group_name_H-M   'P 1'
#
loop_
_entity.id
_entity.type
_entity.pdbx_description
1 polymer ?
#
loop_
_entity_poly.entity_id
_entity_poly.type
_entity_poly.pdbx_seq_one_letter_code
_entity_poly.pdbx_strand_id
1 'polypeptide(L)'
;MGRTKEHSKGYKSLFKGLGLPVSTVGSIIWKWKAYGTTVNLLRPGQPFKVSCRAEARLVRTVKADPRTTRRELWEDLMAVGTLVAINTISNVLHHNGPYSLWGK
;
A
#
# COMPACT_ATOMS: atom_id res chain seq x y z
N MET A 1 35.85 -7.97 24.19
CA MET A 1 34.38 -7.79 24.19
C MET A 1 33.73 -9.16 24.11
N GLY A 2 33.06 -9.59 25.17
CA GLY A 2 32.54 -10.95 25.30
C GLY A 2 31.37 -11.22 24.35
N ARG A 3 31.46 -12.30 23.57
CA ARG A 3 30.32 -12.86 22.85
C ARG A 3 29.29 -13.33 23.87
N THR A 4 28.14 -12.67 23.96
CA THR A 4 27.03 -13.11 24.79
C THR A 4 26.53 -14.45 24.26
N LYS A 5 26.63 -15.51 25.07
CA LYS A 5 26.04 -16.81 24.76
C LYS A 5 24.55 -16.60 24.54
N GLU A 6 24.08 -16.82 23.31
CA GLU A 6 22.67 -16.86 23.04
C GLU A 6 22.09 -18.05 23.80
N HIS A 7 21.35 -17.76 24.89
CA HIS A 7 20.59 -18.79 25.55
C HIS A 7 19.48 -19.19 24.58
N SER A 8 19.56 -20.41 24.02
CA SER A 8 18.48 -21.04 23.27
C SER A 8 17.31 -21.35 24.21
N LYS A 9 16.62 -20.29 24.63
CA LYS A 9 15.47 -20.30 25.52
C LYS A 9 14.25 -20.69 24.70
N GLY A 10 13.70 -21.87 24.98
CA GLY A 10 12.47 -22.34 24.32
C GLY A 10 11.28 -21.42 24.63
N TYR A 11 10.24 -21.46 23.77
CA TYR A 11 9.05 -20.59 23.84
C TYR A 11 8.45 -20.42 25.25
N LYS A 12 8.40 -21.50 26.04
CA LYS A 12 7.86 -21.51 27.41
C LYS A 12 8.65 -20.62 28.38
N SER A 13 9.97 -20.47 28.16
CA SER A 13 10.82 -19.63 29.00
C SER A 13 10.69 -18.14 28.67
N LEU A 14 10.44 -17.81 27.39
CA LEU A 14 10.13 -16.45 26.95
C LEU A 14 8.75 -15.99 27.45
N PHE A 15 7.75 -16.88 27.37
CA PHE A 15 6.44 -16.70 28.00
C PHE A 15 6.58 -16.28 29.47
N LYS A 16 7.35 -17.04 30.27
CA LYS A 16 7.52 -16.78 31.70
C LYS A 16 8.29 -15.48 31.98
N GLY A 17 9.28 -15.15 31.14
CA GLY A 17 10.05 -13.91 31.28
C GLY A 17 9.27 -12.65 30.91
N LEU A 18 8.34 -12.75 29.96
CA LEU A 18 7.55 -11.62 29.45
C LEU A 18 6.17 -11.49 30.12
N GLY A 19 5.69 -12.53 30.80
CA GLY A 19 4.33 -12.57 31.37
C GLY A 19 3.22 -12.57 30.32
N LEU A 20 3.53 -12.90 29.06
CA LEU A 20 2.60 -12.91 27.93
C LEU A 20 2.19 -14.33 27.57
N PRO A 21 0.95 -14.59 27.11
CA PRO A 21 0.53 -15.90 26.60
C PRO A 21 1.47 -16.51 25.55
N VAL A 22 1.56 -17.85 25.52
CA VAL A 22 2.43 -18.57 24.57
C VAL A 22 2.02 -18.27 23.12
N SER A 23 0.71 -18.09 22.86
CA SER A 23 0.16 -17.69 21.57
C SER A 23 0.65 -16.31 21.12
N THR A 24 0.76 -15.35 22.05
CA THR A 24 1.28 -14.00 21.78
C THR A 24 2.76 -14.04 21.43
N VAL A 25 3.56 -14.79 22.20
CA VAL A 25 4.99 -15.00 21.90
C VAL A 25 5.16 -15.65 20.52
N GLY A 26 4.36 -16.68 20.22
CA GLY A 26 4.35 -17.32 18.90
C GLY A 26 4.00 -16.35 17.77
N SER A 27 3.00 -15.50 17.98
CA SER A 27 2.58 -14.47 17.00
C SER A 27 3.67 -13.43 16.75
N ILE A 28 4.39 -13.01 17.80
CA ILE A 28 5.52 -12.06 17.68
C ILE A 28 6.66 -12.69 16.87
N ILE A 29 7.01 -13.94 17.16
CA ILE A 29 8.07 -14.66 16.44
C ILE A 29 7.69 -14.90 14.98
N TRP A 30 6.44 -15.29 14.72
CA TRP A 30 5.94 -15.41 13.34
C TRP A 30 6.00 -14.07 12.60
N LYS A 31 5.54 -12.96 13.21
CA LYS A 31 5.65 -11.61 12.63
C LYS A 31 7.09 -11.23 12.32
N TRP A 32 8.02 -11.50 13.23
CA TRP A 32 9.44 -11.21 13.02
C TRP A 32 10.03 -12.06 11.88
N LYS A 33 9.70 -13.35 11.80
CA LYS A 33 10.13 -14.21 10.68
C LYS A 33 9.56 -13.76 9.34
N ALA A 34 8.31 -13.29 9.31
CA ALA A 34 7.63 -12.87 8.09
C ALA A 34 8.08 -11.47 7.60
N TYR A 35 8.23 -10.52 8.52
CA TYR A 35 8.42 -9.10 8.19
C TYR A 35 9.75 -8.51 8.67
N GLY A 36 10.56 -9.26 9.40
CA GLY A 36 11.83 -8.78 10.00
C GLY A 36 11.64 -7.77 11.13
N THR A 37 10.40 -7.50 11.56
CA THR A 37 10.09 -6.47 12.55
C THR A 37 9.04 -6.93 13.56
N THR A 38 9.14 -6.40 14.78
CA THR A 38 8.16 -6.60 15.86
C THR A 38 7.21 -5.42 16.01
N VAL A 39 7.46 -4.29 15.32
CA VAL A 39 6.57 -3.12 15.33
C VAL A 39 5.23 -3.46 14.69
N ASN A 40 4.16 -2.84 15.18
CA ASN A 40 2.85 -3.00 14.57
C ASN A 40 2.86 -2.34 13.19
N LEU A 41 2.77 -3.15 12.14
CA LEU A 41 2.63 -2.66 10.78
C LEU A 41 1.27 -1.98 10.61
N LEU A 42 1.26 -0.87 9.87
CA LEU A 42 0.02 -0.30 9.39
C LEU A 42 -0.72 -1.37 8.58
N ARG A 43 -2.03 -1.45 8.77
CA ARG A 43 -2.87 -2.36 7.99
C ARG A 43 -2.63 -2.06 6.51
N PRO A 44 -2.36 -3.08 5.67
CA PRO A 44 -2.39 -2.90 4.23
C PRO A 44 -3.72 -2.26 3.87
N GLY A 45 -3.66 -1.08 3.25
CA GLY A 45 -4.85 -0.40 2.76
C GLY A 45 -5.54 -1.24 1.68
N GLN A 46 -6.77 -0.86 1.34
CA GLN A 46 -7.45 -1.48 0.22
C GLN A 46 -6.65 -1.23 -1.08
N PRO A 47 -6.36 -2.27 -1.87
CA PRO A 47 -5.71 -2.07 -3.15
C PRO A 47 -6.53 -1.11 -4.02
N PHE A 48 -5.83 -0.17 -4.66
CA PHE A 48 -6.46 0.78 -5.56
C PHE A 48 -7.14 0.04 -6.71
N LYS A 49 -8.35 0.48 -7.07
CA LYS A 49 -9.14 -0.11 -8.17
C LYS A 49 -8.47 0.07 -9.55
N VAL A 50 -7.48 0.95 -9.64
CA VAL A 50 -6.68 1.17 -10.84
C VAL A 50 -5.31 0.55 -10.68
N SER A 51 -4.78 -0.04 -11.75
CA SER A 51 -3.39 -0.47 -11.76
C SER A 51 -2.45 0.73 -11.79
N CYS A 52 -1.27 0.60 -11.18
CA CYS A 52 -0.24 1.65 -11.21
C CYS A 52 0.10 2.10 -12.64
N ARG A 53 0.00 1.20 -13.62
CA ARG A 53 0.22 1.51 -15.04
C ARG A 53 -0.89 2.39 -15.62
N ALA A 54 -2.15 2.08 -15.33
CA ALA A 54 -3.29 2.87 -15.79
C ALA A 54 -3.29 4.26 -15.15
N GLU A 55 -3.01 4.34 -13.85
CA GLU A 55 -2.82 5.60 -13.13
C GLU A 55 -1.69 6.45 -13.73
N ALA A 56 -0.52 5.86 -13.95
CA ALA A 56 0.59 6.57 -14.54
C ALA A 56 0.35 6.97 -16.00
N ARG A 57 -0.55 6.30 -16.74
CA ARG A 57 -1.01 6.76 -18.06
C ARG A 57 -1.90 7.99 -17.91
N LEU A 58 -2.93 7.93 -17.06
CA LEU A 58 -3.84 9.04 -16.79
C LEU A 58 -3.09 10.33 -16.42
N VAL A 59 -2.17 10.22 -15.45
CA VAL A 59 -1.38 11.38 -15.00
C VAL A 59 -0.50 11.93 -16.12
N ARG A 60 0.09 11.08 -16.96
CA ARG A 60 0.90 11.53 -18.11
C ARG A 60 0.06 12.22 -19.18
N THR A 61 -1.10 11.67 -19.54
CA THR A 61 -1.99 12.26 -20.55
C THR A 61 -2.47 13.64 -20.09
N VAL A 62 -2.97 13.76 -18.85
CA VAL A 62 -3.44 15.06 -18.32
C VAL A 62 -2.30 16.07 -18.15
N LYS A 63 -1.09 15.60 -17.85
CA LYS A 63 0.09 16.49 -17.79
C LYS A 63 0.54 16.98 -19.16
N ALA A 64 0.39 16.15 -20.20
CA ALA A 64 0.74 16.51 -21.57
C ALA A 64 -0.30 17.47 -22.19
N ASP A 65 -1.58 17.21 -21.96
CA ASP A 65 -2.68 18.10 -22.34
C ASP A 65 -3.67 18.26 -21.18
N PRO A 66 -3.64 19.41 -20.48
CA PRO A 66 -4.55 19.66 -19.35
C PRO A 66 -5.99 19.92 -19.80
N ARG A 67 -6.25 20.08 -21.10
CA ARG A 67 -7.63 20.24 -21.63
C ARG A 67 -8.33 18.91 -21.86
N THR A 68 -7.62 17.79 -21.77
CA THR A 68 -8.22 16.46 -21.96
C THR A 68 -9.36 16.24 -20.98
N THR A 69 -10.52 15.84 -21.50
CA THR A 69 -11.70 15.62 -20.67
C THR A 69 -11.65 14.25 -19.99
N ARG A 70 -12.35 14.13 -18.85
CA ARG A 70 -12.48 12.83 -18.15
C ARG A 70 -13.13 11.74 -19.00
N ARG A 71 -13.93 12.13 -19.99
CA ARG A 71 -14.59 11.19 -20.92
C ARG A 71 -13.61 10.67 -21.97
N GLU A 72 -12.79 11.53 -22.54
CA GLU A 72 -11.69 11.13 -23.44
C GLU A 72 -10.73 10.16 -22.73
N LEU A 73 -10.34 10.46 -21.48
CA LEU A 73 -9.51 9.56 -20.68
C LEU A 73 -10.17 8.19 -20.42
N TRP A 74 -11.49 8.16 -20.29
CA TRP A 74 -12.24 6.92 -20.11
C TRP A 74 -12.27 6.09 -21.39
N GLU A 75 -12.49 6.72 -22.54
CA GLU A 75 -12.45 6.09 -23.87
C GLU A 75 -11.05 5.51 -24.16
N ASP A 76 -9.99 6.24 -23.84
CA ASP A 76 -8.59 5.78 -23.95
C ASP A 76 -8.24 4.58 -23.06
N LEU A 77 -8.92 4.44 -21.92
CA LEU A 77 -8.78 3.29 -21.03
C LEU A 77 -9.60 2.10 -21.54
N MET A 78 -10.79 2.35 -22.08
CA MET A 78 -11.62 1.33 -22.75
C MET A 78 -10.88 0.73 -23.94
N ALA A 79 -10.23 1.55 -24.76
CA ALA A 79 -9.44 1.10 -25.91
C ALA A 79 -8.30 0.14 -25.52
N VAL A 80 -7.77 0.28 -24.30
CA VAL A 80 -6.69 -0.57 -23.76
C VAL A 80 -7.25 -1.74 -22.92
N GLY A 81 -8.57 -1.92 -22.89
CA GLY A 81 -9.23 -3.02 -22.17
C GLY A 81 -9.28 -2.85 -20.65
N THR A 82 -9.09 -1.63 -20.13
CA THR A 82 -9.16 -1.36 -18.69
C THR A 82 -10.53 -0.83 -18.30
N LEU A 83 -11.38 -1.68 -17.72
CA LEU A 83 -12.71 -1.33 -17.23
C LEU A 83 -12.63 -0.49 -15.94
N VAL A 84 -12.75 0.84 -16.07
CA VAL A 84 -12.71 1.78 -14.94
C VAL A 84 -13.95 2.68 -14.98
N ALA A 85 -14.55 2.98 -13.82
CA ALA A 85 -15.64 3.94 -13.72
C ALA A 85 -15.10 5.38 -13.77
N ILE A 86 -15.85 6.32 -14.35
CA ILE A 86 -15.45 7.74 -14.49
C ILE A 86 -15.12 8.39 -13.13
N ASN A 87 -15.82 8.01 -12.06
CA ASN A 87 -15.54 8.49 -10.70
C ASN A 87 -14.14 8.08 -10.21
N THR A 88 -13.65 6.93 -10.67
CA THR A 88 -12.35 6.39 -10.28
C THR A 88 -11.24 7.17 -10.96
N ILE A 89 -11.44 7.57 -12.22
CA ILE A 89 -10.53 8.52 -12.92
C ILE A 89 -10.47 9.85 -12.16
N SER A 90 -11.62 10.38 -11.74
CA SER A 90 -11.68 11.64 -10.97
C SER A 90 -10.90 11.52 -9.65
N ASN A 91 -11.11 10.46 -8.88
CA ASN A 91 -10.38 10.23 -7.61
C ASN A 91 -8.86 10.12 -7.82
N VAL A 92 -8.43 9.43 -8.88
CA VAL A 92 -7.02 9.29 -9.22
C VAL A 92 -6.40 10.64 -9.57
N LEU A 93 -7.10 11.48 -10.34
CA LEU A 93 -6.63 12.82 -10.66
C LEU A 93 -6.58 13.73 -9.43
N HIS A 94 -7.56 13.66 -8.53
CA HIS A 94 -7.55 14.41 -7.27
C HIS A 94 -6.37 14.01 -6.37
N HIS A 95 -6.06 12.71 -6.28
CA HIS A 95 -4.96 12.20 -5.46
C HIS A 95 -3.58 12.59 -6.02
N ASN A 96 -3.43 12.59 -7.33
CA ASN A 96 -2.14 12.83 -7.99
C ASN A 96 -1.87 14.31 -8.35
N GLY A 97 -2.83 15.21 -8.11
CA GLY A 97 -2.65 16.66 -8.13
C GLY A 97 -2.36 17.31 -9.50
N PRO A 98 -3.35 17.38 -10.41
CA PRO A 98 -3.36 18.44 -11.42
C PRO A 98 -4.72 19.15 -11.54
N TYR A 99 -5.44 19.38 -10.43
CA TYR A 99 -6.69 20.16 -10.41
C TYR A 99 -6.60 21.50 -9.67
N SER A 100 -5.49 21.84 -8.99
CA SER A 100 -5.35 23.13 -8.30
C SER A 100 -5.22 24.35 -9.23
N LEU A 101 -5.25 24.16 -10.56
CA LEU A 101 -5.14 25.23 -11.55
C LEU A 101 -6.40 25.42 -12.42
N TRP A 102 -7.50 24.72 -12.19
CA TRP A 102 -8.72 24.83 -13.01
C TRP A 102 -9.96 25.15 -12.19
N GLY A 103 -9.99 26.41 -11.75
CA GLY A 103 -11.09 27.02 -11.00
C GLY A 103 -10.99 28.54 -11.04
N LYS A 104 -11.05 29.12 -12.24
CA LYS A 104 -11.71 30.40 -12.56
C LYS A 104 -12.03 30.44 -14.05
#